data_AF-A0AAJ6Y297-F1
#
_entry.id   AF-A0AAJ6Y297-F1
#
_cell.length_a   1.000
_cell.length_b   1.000
_cell.length_c   1.000
_cell.angle_alpha   90.00
_cell.angle_beta   90.00
_cell.angle_gamma   90.00
#
_symmetry.space_group_name_H-M   'P 1'
#
loop_
_entity.id
_entity.type
_entity.pdbx_description
1 polymer ?
#
loop_
_entity_poly.entity_id
_entity_poly.type
_entity_poly.pdbx_seq_one_letter_code
_entity_poly.pdbx_strand_id
1 'polypeptide(L)'
;MELSINISGQASNQRDENLRKWKAESFVPQIPRDDDPKKMMDEKLYNYAEEDKFDELFGELRRVSSAELSSIIYTQVSPSGNSLLHVSASNGSKHVTELLLQHFPLLMVRKNFHDDTTLHLAAGAGQLGTTTVLINKAKGHGGASDFPNFLEMKNDRGNTALHDAVINGHDILAHSLVSESLKLSYSENNERKSPLYLAVENSDEKMLTTLMDTIRDDVIYLIS
;
A
#
# COMPACT_ATOMS: atom_id res chain seq x y z
N MET A 1 -33.66 -32.83 23.58
CA MET A 1 -32.24 -33.07 23.90
C MET A 1 -31.51 -33.07 22.57
N GLU A 2 -31.01 -31.92 22.14
CA GLU A 2 -30.04 -31.85 21.05
C GLU A 2 -28.95 -30.86 21.45
N LEU A 3 -27.73 -31.29 21.17
CA LEU A 3 -26.48 -30.82 21.71
C LEU A 3 -26.08 -29.47 21.11
N SER A 4 -25.55 -28.62 21.98
CA SER A 4 -24.77 -27.44 21.65
C SER A 4 -23.52 -27.77 20.84
N ILE A 5 -23.23 -26.95 19.83
CA ILE A 5 -21.86 -26.75 19.32
C ILE A 5 -21.63 -25.24 19.28
N ASN A 6 -21.07 -24.72 20.37
CA ASN A 6 -20.48 -23.38 20.43
C ASN A 6 -18.99 -23.52 20.13
N ILE A 7 -18.59 -23.21 18.90
CA ILE A 7 -17.19 -23.10 18.51
C ILE A 7 -17.05 -21.82 17.68
N SER A 8 -16.59 -20.72 18.30
CA SER A 8 -15.85 -19.63 17.61
C SER A 8 -15.31 -18.51 18.51
N GLY A 9 -15.68 -18.42 19.80
CA GLY A 9 -15.34 -17.23 20.62
C GLY A 9 -13.92 -17.13 21.21
N GLN A 10 -13.13 -18.20 21.29
CA GLN A 10 -11.82 -18.16 21.98
C GLN A 10 -10.64 -17.81 21.08
N ALA A 11 -10.71 -18.14 19.78
CA ALA A 11 -9.63 -17.83 18.85
C ALA A 11 -9.57 -16.33 18.48
N SER A 12 -10.71 -15.63 18.37
CA SER A 12 -10.72 -14.18 18.05
C SER A 12 -10.19 -13.33 19.21
N ASN A 13 -10.57 -13.65 20.45
CA ASN A 13 -10.13 -12.89 21.63
C ASN A 13 -8.62 -12.95 21.86
N GLN A 14 -7.99 -14.11 21.65
CA GLN A 14 -6.53 -14.23 21.81
C GLN A 14 -5.77 -13.58 20.63
N ARG A 15 -6.37 -13.57 19.43
CA ARG A 15 -5.82 -12.83 18.28
C ARG A 15 -5.81 -11.34 18.59
N ASP A 16 -6.92 -10.76 19.02
CA ASP A 16 -7.07 -9.33 19.30
C ASP A 16 -6.15 -8.83 20.43
N GLU A 17 -5.88 -9.64 21.46
CA GLU A 17 -4.94 -9.28 22.53
C GLU A 17 -3.48 -9.21 22.07
N ASN A 18 -3.03 -10.19 21.28
CA ASN A 18 -1.67 -10.21 20.74
C ASN A 18 -1.43 -9.02 19.80
N LEU A 19 -2.46 -8.68 19.01
CA LEU A 19 -2.49 -7.55 18.09
C LEU A 19 -2.35 -6.19 18.82
N ARG A 20 -2.92 -6.05 20.04
CA ARG A 20 -2.79 -4.83 20.86
C ARG A 20 -1.35 -4.59 21.36
N LYS A 21 -0.59 -5.65 21.59
CA LYS A 21 0.78 -5.55 22.16
C LYS A 21 1.75 -4.83 21.22
N TRP A 22 1.60 -5.00 19.90
CA TRP A 22 2.51 -4.41 18.91
C TRP A 22 2.31 -2.91 18.68
N LYS A 23 1.15 -2.35 19.05
CA LYS A 23 0.87 -0.91 18.90
C LYS A 23 1.67 -0.02 19.87
N ALA A 24 2.24 -0.59 20.93
CA ALA A 24 2.86 0.17 22.02
C ALA A 24 4.38 0.41 21.84
N GLU A 25 5.03 -0.28 20.90
CA GLU A 25 6.49 -0.17 20.71
C GLU A 25 6.81 1.08 19.86
N SER A 26 7.40 2.08 20.50
CA SER A 26 7.61 3.42 19.97
C SER A 26 8.73 3.47 18.94
N PHE A 27 8.49 4.22 17.86
CA PHE A 27 9.21 4.18 16.59
C PHE A 27 10.33 5.23 16.47
N VAL A 28 11.37 4.90 15.70
CA VAL A 28 12.32 5.86 15.12
C VAL A 28 12.37 5.61 13.61
N PRO A 29 11.99 6.56 12.74
CA PRO A 29 12.11 6.41 11.29
C PRO A 29 13.56 6.55 10.89
N GLN A 30 14.19 5.44 10.51
CA GLN A 30 15.42 5.47 9.72
C GLN A 30 15.29 4.43 8.62
N ILE A 31 15.35 4.89 7.36
CA ILE A 31 15.55 4.02 6.22
C ILE A 31 16.98 3.48 6.34
N PRO A 32 17.19 2.17 6.44
CA PRO A 32 18.53 1.65 6.56
C PRO A 32 19.32 1.92 5.27
N ARG A 33 20.58 2.36 5.42
CA ARG A 33 21.52 2.51 4.28
C ARG A 33 21.80 1.17 3.58
N ASP A 34 22.04 1.28 2.28
CA ASP A 34 22.04 0.27 1.21
C ASP A 34 23.20 -0.75 1.25
N ASP A 35 24.07 -0.69 2.25
CA ASP A 35 25.37 -1.38 2.27
C ASP A 35 25.46 -2.58 3.24
N ASP A 36 24.36 -2.98 3.88
CA ASP A 36 24.37 -4.07 4.89
C ASP A 36 23.58 -5.32 4.46
N PRO A 37 24.26 -6.44 4.13
CA PRO A 37 23.62 -7.71 3.78
C PRO A 37 22.74 -8.30 4.89
N LYS A 38 22.93 -7.90 6.15
CA LYS A 38 22.08 -8.35 7.29
C LYS A 38 20.67 -7.74 7.27
N LYS A 39 20.35 -6.95 6.26
CA LYS A 39 19.04 -6.32 6.06
C LYS A 39 18.26 -6.93 4.89
N MET A 40 18.76 -8.02 4.29
CA MET A 40 17.97 -8.71 3.27
C MET A 40 16.81 -9.43 3.93
N MET A 41 15.63 -9.29 3.34
CA MET A 41 14.43 -9.99 3.77
C MET A 41 14.61 -11.50 3.59
N ASP A 42 14.26 -12.26 4.63
CA ASP A 42 14.24 -13.71 4.54
C ASP A 42 13.31 -14.17 3.41
N GLU A 43 13.76 -15.13 2.61
CA GLU A 43 13.04 -15.64 1.44
C GLU A 43 11.63 -16.14 1.80
N LYS A 44 11.46 -16.77 2.97
CA LYS A 44 10.14 -17.24 3.40
C LYS A 44 9.22 -16.08 3.71
N LEU A 45 9.72 -15.04 4.39
CA LEU A 45 8.93 -13.84 4.70
C LEU A 45 8.53 -13.11 3.42
N TYR A 46 9.43 -13.05 2.44
CA TYR A 46 9.14 -12.53 1.10
C TYR A 46 8.01 -13.32 0.45
N ASN A 47 8.13 -14.66 0.38
CA ASN A 47 7.11 -15.52 -0.24
C ASN A 47 5.77 -15.45 0.49
N TYR A 48 5.78 -15.31 1.82
CA TYR A 48 4.53 -15.15 2.56
C TYR A 48 3.81 -13.85 2.21
N ALA A 49 4.55 -12.75 2.03
CA ALA A 49 3.99 -11.49 1.58
C ALA A 49 3.55 -11.52 0.11
N GLU A 50 4.33 -12.15 -0.76
CA GLU A 50 4.05 -12.29 -2.19
C GLU A 50 2.82 -13.16 -2.46
N GLU A 51 2.65 -14.28 -1.77
CA GLU A 51 1.59 -15.27 -2.03
C GLU A 51 0.37 -15.13 -1.08
N ASP A 52 0.24 -14.01 -0.37
CA ASP A 52 -0.84 -13.74 0.60
C ASP A 52 -1.00 -14.80 1.71
N LYS A 53 0.12 -15.36 2.18
CA LYS A 53 0.16 -16.38 3.25
C LYS A 53 0.01 -15.76 4.64
N PHE A 54 -1.20 -15.27 4.92
CA PHE A 54 -1.51 -14.58 6.17
C PHE A 54 -1.17 -15.41 7.42
N ASP A 55 -1.60 -16.68 7.47
CA ASP A 55 -1.47 -17.50 8.68
C ASP A 55 0.01 -17.83 8.97
N GLU A 56 0.79 -18.10 7.93
CA GLU A 56 2.21 -18.38 8.00
C GLU A 56 3.00 -17.15 8.45
N LEU A 57 2.77 -15.99 7.82
CA LEU A 57 3.42 -14.75 8.21
C LEU A 57 3.05 -14.37 9.65
N PHE A 58 1.76 -14.36 9.97
CA PHE A 58 1.29 -14.03 11.32
C PHE A 58 1.86 -15.00 12.37
N GLY A 59 1.91 -16.29 12.05
CA GLY A 59 2.50 -17.32 12.88
C GLY A 59 3.99 -17.07 13.18
N GLU A 60 4.75 -16.64 12.17
CA GLU A 60 6.18 -16.33 12.30
C GLU A 60 6.40 -15.06 13.14
N LEU A 61 5.71 -13.96 12.80
CA LEU A 61 5.83 -12.67 13.51
C LEU A 61 5.49 -12.78 15.00
N ARG A 62 4.62 -13.73 15.39
CA ARG A 62 4.26 -13.96 16.80
C ARG A 62 5.31 -14.77 17.58
N ARG A 63 6.15 -15.54 16.90
CA ARG A 63 7.15 -16.42 17.54
C ARG A 63 8.49 -15.74 17.77
N VAL A 64 8.79 -14.73 16.98
CA VAL A 64 10.05 -14.00 17.07
C VAL A 64 10.10 -13.06 18.30
N SER A 65 11.30 -12.71 18.74
CA SER A 65 11.48 -11.71 19.80
C SER A 65 11.08 -10.31 19.32
N SER A 66 10.81 -9.35 20.23
CA SER A 66 10.50 -7.96 19.84
C SER A 66 11.64 -7.31 19.03
N ALA A 67 12.90 -7.59 19.37
CA ALA A 67 14.05 -7.10 18.61
C ALA A 67 14.07 -7.64 17.17
N GLU A 68 13.76 -8.93 17.00
CA GLU A 68 13.68 -9.57 15.69
C GLU A 68 12.47 -9.11 14.89
N LEU A 69 11.31 -8.94 15.53
CA LEU A 69 10.12 -8.35 14.92
C LEU A 69 10.41 -6.96 14.38
N SER A 70 11.08 -6.11 15.17
CA SER A 70 11.49 -4.77 14.73
C SER A 70 12.44 -4.83 13.53
N SER A 71 13.39 -5.77 13.55
CA SER A 71 14.29 -6.02 12.41
C SER A 71 13.52 -6.40 11.14
N ILE A 72 12.63 -7.41 11.22
CA ILE A 72 11.81 -7.89 10.10
C ILE A 72 10.94 -6.77 9.52
N ILE A 73 10.24 -6.03 10.37
CA ILE A 73 9.23 -5.05 9.92
C ILE A 73 9.89 -3.78 9.37
N TYR A 74 10.91 -3.26 10.04
CA TYR A 74 11.44 -1.92 9.75
C TYR A 74 12.79 -1.92 9.04
N THR A 75 13.60 -2.95 9.22
CA THR A 75 14.97 -2.98 8.72
C THR A 75 15.09 -3.84 7.46
N GLN A 76 14.49 -5.02 7.46
CA GLN A 76 14.60 -5.95 6.35
C GLN A 76 13.89 -5.44 5.09
N VAL A 77 14.53 -5.67 3.93
CA VAL A 77 14.06 -5.26 2.60
C VAL A 77 14.44 -6.26 1.52
N SER A 78 13.72 -6.25 0.41
CA SER A 78 14.15 -6.89 -0.84
C SER A 78 15.39 -6.18 -1.43
N PRO A 79 16.01 -6.73 -2.51
CA PRO A 79 17.10 -6.05 -3.23
C PRO A 79 16.74 -4.66 -3.79
N SER A 80 15.46 -4.37 -4.01
CA SER A 80 14.96 -3.06 -4.46
C SER A 80 14.57 -2.12 -3.30
N GLY A 81 14.85 -2.52 -2.05
CA GLY A 81 14.48 -1.75 -0.87
C GLY A 81 13.02 -1.92 -0.44
N ASN A 82 12.30 -2.90 -0.99
CA ASN A 82 10.88 -3.10 -0.67
C ASN A 82 10.72 -3.71 0.73
N SER A 83 9.91 -3.06 1.58
CA SER A 83 9.43 -3.66 2.83
C SER A 83 8.40 -4.76 2.58
N LEU A 84 8.01 -5.51 3.62
CA LEU A 84 6.96 -6.53 3.51
C LEU A 84 5.65 -5.94 2.95
N LEU A 85 5.32 -4.69 3.31
CA LEU A 85 4.11 -4.02 2.82
C LEU A 85 4.21 -3.66 1.34
N HIS A 86 5.42 -3.33 0.84
CA HIS A 86 5.62 -3.10 -0.59
C HIS A 86 5.39 -4.38 -1.38
N VAL A 87 5.98 -5.49 -0.93
CA VAL A 87 5.85 -6.81 -1.57
C VAL A 87 4.40 -7.30 -1.57
N SER A 88 3.69 -7.19 -0.44
CA SER A 88 2.29 -7.62 -0.39
C SER A 88 1.38 -6.74 -1.25
N ALA A 89 1.61 -5.43 -1.26
CA ALA A 89 0.79 -4.49 -2.01
C ALA A 89 0.93 -4.67 -3.53
N SER A 90 2.16 -4.86 -4.03
CA SER A 90 2.45 -5.07 -5.46
C SER A 90 1.92 -6.40 -6.01
N ASN A 91 1.79 -7.40 -5.16
CA ASN A 91 1.32 -8.74 -5.54
C ASN A 91 -0.19 -8.95 -5.32
N GLY A 92 -0.91 -7.94 -4.84
CA GLY A 92 -2.34 -8.05 -4.58
C GLY A 92 -2.68 -8.86 -3.32
N SER A 93 -1.68 -9.14 -2.47
CA SER A 93 -1.81 -9.88 -1.22
C SER A 93 -2.57 -9.08 -0.17
N LYS A 94 -3.89 -9.10 -0.28
CA LYS A 94 -4.79 -8.23 0.47
C LYS A 94 -4.74 -8.52 1.97
N HIS A 95 -4.75 -9.79 2.38
CA HIS A 95 -4.82 -10.16 3.80
C HIS A 95 -3.52 -9.81 4.52
N VAL A 96 -2.36 -10.06 3.89
CA VAL A 96 -1.07 -9.63 4.43
C VAL A 96 -0.97 -8.10 4.47
N THR A 97 -1.46 -7.40 3.44
CA THR A 97 -1.48 -5.94 3.41
C THR A 97 -2.31 -5.38 4.59
N GLU A 98 -3.51 -5.92 4.83
CA GLU A 98 -4.37 -5.52 5.95
C GLU A 98 -3.70 -5.80 7.31
N LEU A 99 -3.07 -6.97 7.48
CA LEU A 99 -2.30 -7.31 8.69
C LEU A 99 -1.22 -6.26 8.98
N LEU A 100 -0.39 -5.95 7.98
CA LEU A 100 0.72 -5.02 8.12
C LEU A 100 0.23 -3.59 8.39
N LEU A 101 -0.83 -3.13 7.73
CA LEU A 101 -1.41 -1.80 7.97
C LEU A 101 -2.09 -1.66 9.33
N GLN A 102 -2.66 -2.75 9.84
CA GLN A 102 -3.30 -2.74 11.15
C GLN A 102 -2.29 -2.56 12.28
N HIS A 103 -1.10 -3.17 12.13
CA HIS A 103 -0.08 -3.23 13.19
C HIS A 103 1.08 -2.26 12.99
N PHE A 104 1.44 -1.98 11.74
CA PHE A 104 2.61 -1.21 11.37
C PHE A 104 2.24 -0.13 10.33
N PRO A 105 1.27 0.76 10.62
CA PRO A 105 0.73 1.71 9.65
C PRO A 105 1.79 2.69 9.12
N LEU A 106 2.86 2.95 9.86
CA LEU A 106 3.97 3.82 9.41
C LEU A 106 4.72 3.27 8.19
N LEU A 107 4.57 1.98 7.87
CA LEU A 107 5.10 1.42 6.63
C LEU A 107 4.46 2.03 5.38
N MET A 108 3.29 2.67 5.47
CA MET A 108 2.65 3.33 4.34
C MET A 108 3.54 4.38 3.70
N VAL A 109 4.18 5.23 4.52
CA VAL A 109 5.02 6.34 4.03
C VAL A 109 6.48 5.94 3.82
N ARG A 110 6.82 4.67 4.08
CA ARG A 110 8.15 4.16 3.81
C ARG A 110 8.38 4.13 2.31
N LYS A 111 9.57 4.55 1.90
CA LYS A 111 10.03 4.54 0.52
C LYS A 111 11.04 3.42 0.28
N ASN A 112 10.99 2.79 -0.90
CA ASN A 112 12.02 1.86 -1.36
C ASN A 112 13.21 2.62 -2.01
N PHE A 113 14.13 1.94 -2.70
CA PHE A 113 15.30 2.59 -3.31
C PHE A 113 14.98 3.45 -4.55
N HIS A 114 13.78 3.32 -5.10
CA HIS A 114 13.25 4.19 -6.16
C HIS A 114 12.35 5.30 -5.61
N ASP A 115 12.38 5.50 -4.29
CA ASP A 115 11.48 6.43 -3.61
C ASP A 115 9.98 6.08 -3.75
N ASP A 116 9.65 4.88 -4.25
CA ASP A 116 8.28 4.40 -4.36
C ASP A 116 7.72 4.11 -2.98
N THR A 117 6.46 4.50 -2.79
CA THR A 117 5.65 4.01 -1.67
C THR A 117 4.89 2.75 -2.07
N THR A 118 4.24 2.14 -1.09
CA THR A 118 3.39 0.95 -1.32
C THR A 118 2.25 1.22 -2.29
N LEU A 119 1.76 2.46 -2.37
CA LEU A 119 0.72 2.86 -3.33
C LEU A 119 1.25 2.91 -4.76
N HIS A 120 2.50 3.33 -4.98
CA HIS A 120 3.13 3.33 -6.32
C HIS A 120 3.19 1.91 -6.87
N LEU A 121 3.71 0.97 -6.07
CA LEU A 121 3.84 -0.43 -6.51
C LEU A 121 2.49 -1.12 -6.70
N ALA A 122 1.51 -0.89 -5.83
CA ALA A 122 0.16 -1.43 -6.00
C ALA A 122 -0.52 -0.89 -7.28
N ALA A 123 -0.38 0.42 -7.53
CA ALA A 123 -0.95 1.07 -8.70
C ALA A 123 -0.27 0.63 -10.00
N GLY A 124 1.07 0.60 -10.04
CA GLY A 124 1.84 0.15 -11.20
C GLY A 124 1.64 -1.33 -11.51
N ALA A 125 1.32 -2.16 -10.52
CA ALA A 125 0.98 -3.58 -10.71
C ALA A 125 -0.53 -3.84 -10.98
N GLY A 126 -1.38 -2.80 -11.00
CA GLY A 126 -2.80 -2.96 -11.30
C GLY A 126 -3.62 -3.58 -10.16
N GLN A 127 -3.10 -3.59 -8.94
CA GLN A 127 -3.70 -4.28 -7.81
C GLN A 127 -4.79 -3.44 -7.16
N LEU A 128 -5.99 -3.44 -7.76
CA LEU A 128 -7.12 -2.61 -7.33
C LEU A 128 -7.51 -2.89 -5.86
N GLY A 129 -7.58 -4.17 -5.47
CA GLY A 129 -8.00 -4.56 -4.12
C GLY A 129 -7.08 -4.05 -3.00
N THR A 130 -5.76 -4.17 -3.17
CA THR A 130 -4.78 -3.65 -2.21
C THR A 130 -4.71 -2.11 -2.26
N THR A 131 -4.86 -1.52 -3.44
CA THR A 131 -4.93 -0.06 -3.62
C THR A 131 -6.11 0.54 -2.85
N THR A 132 -7.31 -0.04 -2.95
CA THR A 132 -8.47 0.39 -2.16
C THR A 132 -8.22 0.29 -0.65
N VAL A 133 -7.56 -0.78 -0.18
CA VAL A 133 -7.20 -0.94 1.23
C VAL A 133 -6.25 0.19 1.68
N LEU A 134 -5.22 0.49 0.89
CA LEU A 134 -4.25 1.54 1.19
C LEU A 134 -4.90 2.94 1.23
N ILE A 135 -5.76 3.26 0.26
CA ILE A 135 -6.48 4.54 0.20
C ILE A 135 -7.42 4.70 1.39
N ASN A 136 -8.21 3.67 1.70
CA ASN A 136 -9.11 3.68 2.86
C ASN A 136 -8.35 3.88 4.17
N LYS A 137 -7.19 3.23 4.29
CA LYS A 137 -6.31 3.40 5.45
C LYS A 137 -5.76 4.81 5.55
N ALA A 138 -5.38 5.42 4.42
CA ALA A 138 -4.86 6.78 4.38
C ALA A 138 -5.92 7.80 4.80
N LYS A 139 -7.15 7.72 4.28
CA LYS A 139 -8.23 8.69 4.57
C LYS A 139 -8.67 8.69 6.03
N GLY A 140 -8.46 7.59 6.76
CA GLY A 140 -8.98 7.39 8.10
C GLY A 140 -10.49 7.11 8.06
N HIS A 141 -10.97 6.16 8.87
CA HIS A 141 -12.39 5.81 8.94
C HIS A 141 -13.23 6.90 9.64
N GLY A 142 -13.45 8.05 8.98
CA GLY A 142 -14.28 9.14 9.50
C GLY A 142 -13.61 10.02 10.56
N GLY A 143 -12.27 10.03 10.61
CA GLY A 143 -11.46 10.90 11.48
C GLY A 143 -10.38 11.64 10.69
N ALA A 144 -9.52 12.40 11.37
CA ALA A 144 -8.36 13.02 10.73
C ALA A 144 -7.42 11.93 10.18
N SER A 145 -7.06 12.04 8.90
CA SER A 145 -6.12 11.14 8.24
C SER A 145 -4.73 11.28 8.88
N ASP A 146 -4.14 10.16 9.33
CA ASP A 146 -2.74 10.12 9.76
C ASP A 146 -1.75 10.35 8.59
N PHE A 147 -2.22 10.25 7.34
CA PHE A 147 -1.39 10.34 6.12
C PHE A 147 -2.01 11.27 5.05
N PRO A 148 -2.20 12.57 5.34
CA PRO A 148 -3.06 13.48 4.55
C PRO A 148 -2.60 13.70 3.10
N ASN A 149 -1.33 13.44 2.79
CA ASN A 149 -0.75 13.63 1.45
C ASN A 149 -0.29 12.31 0.81
N PHE A 150 -0.74 11.16 1.32
CA PHE A 150 -0.23 9.85 0.87
C PHE A 150 -0.40 9.63 -0.64
N LEU A 151 -1.54 10.03 -1.21
CA LEU A 151 -1.82 9.89 -2.64
C LEU A 151 -0.97 10.83 -3.51
N GLU A 152 -0.50 11.94 -2.93
CA GLU A 152 0.27 12.98 -3.63
C GLU A 152 1.79 12.75 -3.53
N MET A 153 2.23 11.73 -2.77
CA MET A 153 3.64 11.40 -2.65
C MET A 153 4.23 11.07 -4.02
N LYS A 154 5.50 11.47 -4.20
CA LYS A 154 6.24 11.27 -5.44
C LYS A 154 7.45 10.35 -5.23
N ASN A 155 7.69 9.48 -6.20
CA ASN A 155 8.90 8.67 -6.30
C ASN A 155 10.09 9.44 -6.91
N ASP A 156 11.21 8.77 -7.17
CA ASP A 156 12.44 9.37 -7.70
C ASP A 156 12.28 10.02 -9.09
N ARG A 157 11.29 9.59 -9.87
CA ARG A 157 10.89 10.16 -11.18
C ARG A 157 9.92 11.33 -11.04
N GLY A 158 9.51 11.66 -9.81
CA GLY A 158 8.45 12.64 -9.58
C GLY A 158 7.05 12.10 -9.89
N ASN A 159 6.91 10.81 -10.20
CA ASN A 159 5.62 10.19 -10.46
C ASN A 159 4.85 10.05 -9.16
N THR A 160 3.55 10.29 -9.23
CA THR A 160 2.58 9.79 -8.23
C THR A 160 2.13 8.39 -8.62
N ALA A 161 1.46 7.67 -7.72
CA ALA A 161 0.86 6.37 -8.04
C ALA A 161 -0.10 6.40 -9.26
N LEU A 162 -0.76 7.54 -9.52
CA LEU A 162 -1.58 7.69 -10.73
C LEU A 162 -0.75 7.71 -12.02
N HIS A 163 0.46 8.28 -12.00
CA HIS A 163 1.36 8.19 -13.15
C HIS A 163 1.69 6.72 -13.44
N ASP A 164 2.04 5.94 -12.42
CA ASP A 164 2.41 4.54 -12.60
C ASP A 164 1.23 3.69 -13.08
N ALA A 165 0.01 3.96 -12.61
CA ALA A 165 -1.20 3.33 -13.15
C ALA A 165 -1.40 3.64 -14.64
N VAL A 166 -1.22 4.89 -15.05
CA VAL A 166 -1.36 5.33 -16.45
C VAL A 166 -0.27 4.75 -17.34
N ILE A 167 1.00 4.79 -16.91
CA ILE A 167 2.14 4.27 -17.65
C ILE A 167 1.97 2.77 -17.93
N ASN A 168 1.39 2.03 -16.99
CA ASN A 168 1.17 0.59 -17.13
C ASN A 168 -0.22 0.21 -17.67
N GLY A 169 -1.05 1.18 -18.05
CA GLY A 169 -2.35 0.93 -18.71
C GLY A 169 -3.46 0.40 -17.79
N HIS A 170 -3.38 0.64 -16.48
CA HIS A 170 -4.37 0.16 -15.51
C HIS A 170 -5.57 1.10 -15.37
N ASP A 171 -6.44 1.15 -16.39
CA ASP A 171 -7.52 2.13 -16.51
C ASP A 171 -8.51 2.13 -15.31
N ILE A 172 -8.96 0.96 -14.86
CA ILE A 172 -9.89 0.84 -13.72
C ILE A 172 -9.26 1.41 -12.44
N LEU A 173 -7.96 1.18 -12.24
CA LEU A 173 -7.24 1.67 -11.07
C LEU A 173 -6.98 3.18 -11.19
N ALA A 174 -6.63 3.65 -12.38
CA ALA A 174 -6.48 5.08 -12.66
C ALA A 174 -7.78 5.85 -12.38
N HIS A 175 -8.92 5.34 -12.84
CA HIS A 175 -10.25 5.84 -12.49
C HIS A 175 -10.40 5.95 -10.97
N SER A 176 -10.15 4.84 -10.25
CA SER A 176 -10.28 4.81 -8.79
C SER A 176 -9.42 5.86 -8.09
N LEU A 177 -8.18 6.11 -8.55
CA LEU A 177 -7.31 7.13 -7.96
C LEU A 177 -7.79 8.56 -8.25
N VAL A 178 -8.30 8.83 -9.45
CA VAL A 178 -8.85 10.15 -9.80
C VAL A 178 -10.11 10.46 -8.99
N SER A 179 -10.98 9.47 -8.77
CA SER A 179 -12.17 9.61 -7.92
C SER A 179 -11.83 9.97 -6.47
N GLU A 180 -10.61 9.68 -6.01
CA GLU A 180 -10.16 10.01 -4.66
C GLU A 180 -9.56 11.41 -4.56
N SER A 181 -8.94 11.90 -5.63
CA SER A 181 -8.42 13.27 -5.71
C SER A 181 -8.14 13.68 -7.16
N LEU A 182 -8.96 14.58 -7.70
CA LEU A 182 -8.77 15.16 -9.04
C LEU A 182 -7.41 15.84 -9.23
N LYS A 183 -6.77 16.30 -8.14
CA LYS A 183 -5.47 16.99 -8.20
C LYS A 183 -4.38 16.08 -8.79
N LEU A 184 -4.52 14.77 -8.63
CA LEU A 184 -3.55 13.79 -9.14
C LEU A 184 -3.43 13.85 -10.67
N SER A 185 -4.54 14.11 -11.38
CA SER A 185 -4.59 14.17 -12.85
C SER A 185 -3.73 15.28 -13.45
N TYR A 186 -3.43 16.31 -12.66
CA TYR A 186 -2.67 17.50 -13.08
C TYR A 186 -1.28 17.59 -12.45
N SER A 187 -0.93 16.67 -11.54
CA SER A 187 0.38 16.65 -10.90
C SER A 187 1.46 16.35 -11.94
N GLU A 188 2.47 17.21 -12.06
CA GLU A 188 3.58 17.01 -12.99
C GLU A 188 4.70 16.17 -12.37
N ASN A 189 5.22 15.18 -13.10
CA ASN A 189 6.46 14.50 -12.75
C ASN A 189 7.72 15.32 -13.10
N ASN A 190 8.91 14.73 -12.95
CA ASN A 190 10.17 15.43 -13.23
C ASN A 190 10.35 15.81 -14.72
N GLU A 191 9.63 15.14 -15.64
CA GLU A 191 9.58 15.46 -17.06
C GLU A 191 8.52 16.54 -17.40
N ARG A 192 7.87 17.14 -16.40
CA ARG A 192 6.75 18.08 -16.57
C ARG A 192 5.52 17.44 -17.22
N LYS A 193 5.37 16.12 -17.09
CA LYS A 193 4.22 15.37 -17.63
C LYS A 193 3.26 15.04 -16.51
N SER A 194 1.98 15.33 -16.71
CA SER A 194 0.91 14.84 -15.84
C SER A 194 0.39 13.48 -16.32
N PRO A 195 -0.36 12.73 -15.49
CA PRO A 195 -0.98 11.48 -15.94
C PRO A 195 -1.92 11.70 -17.14
N LEU A 196 -2.64 12.82 -17.17
CA LEU A 196 -3.48 13.18 -18.31
C LEU A 196 -2.66 13.43 -19.58
N TYR A 197 -1.52 14.12 -19.46
CA TYR A 197 -0.60 14.33 -20.57
C TYR A 197 -0.03 13.00 -21.08
N LEU A 198 0.37 12.10 -20.19
CA LEU A 198 0.90 10.78 -20.54
C LEU A 198 -0.11 9.95 -21.34
N ALA A 199 -1.40 9.99 -21.00
CA ALA A 199 -2.45 9.31 -21.77
C ALA A 199 -2.53 9.85 -23.21
N VAL A 200 -2.39 11.17 -23.40
CA VAL A 200 -2.36 11.79 -24.74
C VAL A 200 -1.08 11.45 -25.49
N GLU A 201 0.08 11.58 -24.84
CA GLU A 201 1.39 11.29 -25.44
C GLU A 201 1.48 9.84 -25.94
N ASN A 202 0.95 8.90 -25.17
CA ASN A 202 0.91 7.48 -25.52
C ASN A 202 -0.18 7.13 -26.54
N SER A 203 -1.02 8.09 -26.95
CA SER A 203 -2.21 7.86 -27.79
C SER A 203 -3.16 6.79 -27.21
N ASP A 204 -3.26 6.73 -25.88
CA ASP A 204 -4.13 5.81 -25.16
C ASP A 204 -5.51 6.45 -24.97
N GLU A 205 -6.34 6.34 -26.02
CA GLU A 205 -7.69 6.91 -26.04
C GLU A 205 -8.58 6.36 -24.92
N LYS A 206 -8.40 5.08 -24.55
CA LYS A 206 -9.18 4.44 -23.49
C LYS A 206 -8.83 5.09 -22.14
N MET A 207 -7.54 5.15 -21.79
CA MET A 207 -7.08 5.79 -20.55
C MET A 207 -7.47 7.26 -20.51
N LEU A 208 -7.29 7.99 -21.61
CA LEU A 208 -7.70 9.40 -21.69
C LEU A 208 -9.19 9.57 -21.40
N THR A 209 -10.03 8.74 -22.01
CA THR A 209 -11.49 8.75 -21.79
C THR A 209 -11.80 8.44 -20.34
N THR A 210 -11.19 7.41 -19.76
CA THR A 210 -11.37 7.05 -18.35
C THR A 210 -11.04 8.21 -17.41
N LEU A 211 -9.89 8.88 -17.60
CA LEU A 211 -9.50 10.02 -16.76
C LEU A 211 -10.46 11.21 -16.94
N MET A 212 -10.87 11.51 -18.18
CA MET A 212 -11.74 12.65 -18.51
C MET A 212 -13.17 12.46 -18.02
N ASP A 213 -13.72 11.25 -18.13
CA ASP A 213 -15.08 10.94 -17.67
C ASP A 213 -15.17 11.08 -16.13
N THR A 214 -14.17 10.58 -15.39
CA THR A 214 -14.12 10.76 -13.93
C THR A 214 -14.05 12.23 -13.53
N ILE A 215 -13.27 13.06 -14.26
CA ILE A 215 -13.20 14.50 -14.00
C ILE A 215 -14.56 15.18 -14.26
N ARG A 216 -15.26 14.79 -15.32
CA ARG A 216 -16.57 15.36 -15.68
C ARG A 216 -17.62 15.05 -14.62
N ASP A 217 -17.67 13.81 -14.14
CA ASP A 217 -18.65 13.37 -13.15
C ASP A 217 -18.51 14.14 -11.83
N ASP A 218 -17.27 14.44 -11.40
CA ASP A 218 -17.02 15.20 -10.17
C ASP A 218 -17.33 16.71 -10.34
N VAL A 219 -17.05 17.30 -11.51
CA VAL A 219 -17.41 18.70 -11.80
C VAL A 219 -18.93 18.90 -11.86
N ILE A 220 -19.68 17.93 -12.38
CA ILE A 220 -21.15 17.99 -12.42
C ILE A 220 -21.74 17.93 -11.00
N TYR A 221 -21.14 17.13 -10.11
CA TYR A 221 -21.59 17.00 -8.72
C TYR A 221 -21.32 18.27 -7.88
N LEU A 222 -20.31 19.06 -8.23
CA LEU A 222 -20.00 20.33 -7.54
C LEU A 222 -20.92 21.50 -7.94
N ILE A 223 -21.70 21.37 -9.01
CA ILE A 223 -22.59 22.42 -9.53
C ILE A 223 -24.09 22.07 -9.44
N SER A 224 -24.44 20.89 -8.91
CA SER A 224 -25.80 20.42 -8.65
C SER A 224 -26.17 20.53 -7.18
#